data_AF-A0A521V357-F1
#
_entry.id   AF-A0A521V357-F1
#
_cell.length_a   1.000
_cell.length_b   1.000
_cell.length_c   1.000
_cell.angle_alpha   90.00
_cell.angle_beta   90.00
_cell.angle_gamma   90.00
#
_symmetry.space_group_name_H-M   'P 1'
#
loop_
_entity.id
_entity.type
_entity.pdbx_description
1 polymer ?
#
loop_
_entity_poly.entity_id
_entity_poly.type
_entity_poly.pdbx_seq_one_letter_code
_entity_poly.pdbx_strand_id
1 'polypeptide(L)'
;MAAGAEFRFAPLDWTPDKARAGAAQEGLTPGDGHWEVVRGLQEFYARHHHVAINLRELQDALEEKFHHKGGMKYLYTLFPGGPVAQGCRLAGLRPPAGATDRGFGSVT
;
A
#
# COMPACT_ATOMS: atom_id res chain seq x y z
N MET A 1 14.87 -10.04 16.68
CA MET A 1 14.46 -9.06 15.65
C MET A 1 12.94 -9.14 15.53
N ALA A 2 12.23 -8.26 16.24
CA ALA A 2 10.78 -8.36 16.42
C ALA A 2 10.05 -7.47 15.41
N ALA A 3 9.85 -7.97 14.19
CA ALA A 3 8.87 -7.41 13.25
C ALA A 3 7.55 -8.20 13.28
N GLY A 4 7.28 -8.93 14.37
CA GLY A 4 6.24 -9.96 14.43
C GLY A 4 4.86 -9.51 14.90
N ALA A 5 4.70 -8.26 15.37
CA ALA A 5 3.44 -7.81 15.98
C ALA A 5 2.70 -6.70 15.21
N GLU A 6 3.40 -5.94 14.36
CA GLU A 6 2.82 -4.74 13.73
C GLU A 6 2.02 -5.02 12.45
N PHE A 7 2.31 -6.14 11.77
CA PHE A 7 1.70 -6.52 10.49
C PHE A 7 0.93 -7.85 10.60
N ARG A 8 0.03 -7.95 11.58
CA ARG A 8 -0.77 -9.16 11.85
C ARG A 8 -1.72 -9.58 10.72
N PHE A 9 -1.99 -8.67 9.79
CA PHE A 9 -2.89 -8.83 8.65
C PHE A 9 -2.12 -8.94 7.32
N ALA A 10 -0.79 -8.99 7.37
CA ALA A 10 0.01 -9.17 6.18
C ALA A 10 -0.22 -10.55 5.53
N PRO A 11 -0.10 -10.64 4.19
CA PRO A 11 -0.04 -11.93 3.51
C PRO A 11 1.11 -12.80 4.04
N LEU A 12 0.93 -14.12 4.05
CA LEU A 12 1.98 -15.08 4.46
C LEU A 12 3.28 -14.95 3.65
N ASP A 13 3.20 -14.55 2.38
CA ASP A 13 4.37 -14.35 1.53
C ASP A 13 5.01 -12.96 1.71
N TRP A 14 4.35 -12.04 2.43
CA TRP A 14 4.82 -10.67 2.57
C TRP A 14 5.79 -10.52 3.75
N THR A 15 6.85 -9.76 3.53
CA THR A 15 7.78 -9.35 4.58
C THR A 15 8.12 -7.87 4.43
N PRO A 16 8.45 -7.17 5.52
CA PRO A 16 8.89 -5.77 5.44
C PRO A 16 10.15 -5.60 4.59
N ASP A 17 10.99 -6.64 4.48
CA ASP A 17 12.16 -6.62 3.59
C ASP A 17 11.74 -6.64 2.11
N LYS A 18 10.81 -7.51 1.72
CA LYS A 18 10.21 -7.52 0.37
C LYS A 18 9.55 -6.17 0.03
N ALA A 19 8.84 -5.58 0.98
CA ALA A 19 8.23 -4.25 0.79
C ALA A 19 9.28 -3.16 0.55
N ARG A 20 10.39 -3.19 1.30
CA ARG A 20 11.52 -2.27 1.12
C ARG A 20 12.20 -2.45 -0.23
N ALA A 21 12.42 -3.71 -0.65
CA ALA A 21 12.99 -4.02 -1.94
C ALA A 21 12.09 -3.48 -3.08
N GLY A 22 10.77 -3.71 -3.01
CA GLY A 22 9.83 -3.18 -4.00
C GLY A 22 9.78 -1.65 -4.02
N ALA A 23 9.78 -1.00 -2.85
CA ALA A 23 9.85 0.45 -2.76
C ALA A 23 11.15 1.00 -3.38
N ALA A 24 12.29 0.36 -3.10
CA ALA A 24 13.59 0.75 -3.66
C ALA A 24 13.63 0.62 -5.19
N GLN A 25 12.98 -0.40 -5.75
CA GLN A 25 12.82 -0.53 -7.21
C GLN A 25 11.98 0.61 -7.82
N GLU A 26 11.01 1.16 -7.09
CA GLU A 26 10.24 2.34 -7.49
C GLU A 26 10.96 3.67 -7.12
N GLY A 27 12.18 3.64 -6.58
CA GLY A 27 12.90 4.83 -6.11
C GLY A 27 12.29 5.47 -4.86
N LEU A 28 11.45 4.73 -4.13
CA LEU A 28 10.80 5.16 -2.90
C LEU A 28 11.55 4.67 -1.66
N THR A 29 11.67 5.54 -0.67
CA THR A 29 12.17 5.17 0.66
C THR A 29 10.97 5.04 1.62
N PRO A 30 10.60 3.83 2.05
CA PRO A 30 9.45 3.63 2.92
C PRO A 30 9.76 4.12 4.33
N GLY A 31 9.24 5.31 4.66
CA GLY A 31 9.28 5.90 6.00
C GLY A 31 8.07 5.49 6.85
N ASP A 32 7.98 6.05 8.05
CA ASP A 32 6.89 5.75 9.01
C ASP A 32 5.49 5.94 8.43
N GLY A 33 5.30 7.00 7.63
CA GLY A 33 4.04 7.27 6.94
C GLY A 33 3.68 6.17 5.92
N HIS A 34 4.65 5.66 5.17
CA HIS A 34 4.44 4.57 4.23
C HIS A 34 4.02 3.28 4.96
N TRP A 35 4.68 2.95 6.07
CA TRP A 35 4.33 1.78 6.87
C TRP A 35 2.95 1.88 7.49
N GLU A 36 2.52 3.08 7.90
CA GLU A 36 1.15 3.31 8.38
C GLU A 36 0.11 3.03 7.30
N VAL A 37 0.36 3.48 6.06
CA VAL A 37 -0.50 3.20 4.90
C VAL A 37 -0.55 1.71 4.61
N VAL A 38 0.61 1.03 4.58
CA VAL A 38 0.71 -0.41 4.35
C VAL A 38 -0.07 -1.21 5.39
N ARG A 39 0.07 -0.89 6.68
CA ARG A 39 -0.70 -1.53 7.76
C ARG A 39 -2.19 -1.31 7.57
N GLY A 40 -2.60 -0.10 7.19
CA GLY A 40 -4.00 0.22 6.92
C GLY A 40 -4.58 -0.56 5.74
N LEU A 41 -3.81 -0.71 4.66
CA LEU A 41 -4.20 -1.50 3.51
C LEU A 41 -4.34 -2.99 3.86
N GLN A 42 -3.37 -3.56 4.59
CA GLN A 42 -3.43 -4.96 5.02
C GLN A 42 -4.62 -5.23 5.93
N GLU A 43 -4.88 -4.35 6.90
CA GLU A 43 -6.07 -4.45 7.76
C GLU A 43 -7.36 -4.36 6.94
N PHE A 44 -7.44 -3.40 6.02
CA PHE A 44 -8.62 -3.22 5.17
C PHE A 44 -8.90 -4.46 4.32
N TYR A 45 -7.88 -5.01 3.64
CA TYR A 45 -8.02 -6.22 2.83
C TYR A 45 -8.30 -7.47 3.67
N ALA A 46 -7.72 -7.59 4.88
CA ALA A 46 -8.04 -8.69 5.77
C ALA A 46 -9.50 -8.64 6.27
N ARG A 47 -10.07 -7.45 6.43
CA ARG A 47 -11.50 -7.27 6.76
C ARG A 47 -12.40 -7.51 5.56
N HIS A 48 -11.95 -7.13 4.36
CA HIS A 48 -12.68 -7.31 3.11
C HIS A 48 -12.20 -8.58 2.38
N HIS A 49 -12.71 -9.74 2.82
CA HIS A 49 -12.43 -11.06 2.25
C HIS A 49 -12.87 -11.27 0.78
N HIS A 50 -13.40 -10.25 0.08
CA HIS A 50 -14.18 -10.43 -1.16
C HIS A 50 -13.62 -9.70 -2.40
N VAL A 51 -13.89 -10.31 -3.55
CA VAL A 51 -13.19 -10.33 -4.85
C VAL A 51 -13.09 -9.00 -5.62
N ALA A 52 -13.68 -7.91 -5.14
CA ALA A 52 -13.63 -6.61 -5.83
C ALA A 52 -13.64 -5.44 -4.84
N ILE A 53 -12.46 -5.08 -4.33
CA ILE A 53 -12.27 -3.78 -3.69
C ILE A 53 -12.45 -2.71 -4.77
N ASN A 54 -13.41 -1.79 -4.58
CA ASN A 54 -13.54 -0.65 -5.46
C ASN A 54 -12.39 0.33 -5.16
N LEU A 55 -11.69 0.78 -6.21
CA LEU A 55 -10.61 1.78 -6.08
C LEU A 55 -11.08 3.01 -5.30
N ARG A 56 -12.30 3.48 -5.57
CA ARG A 56 -12.86 4.66 -4.92
C ARG A 56 -13.11 4.45 -3.42
N GLU A 57 -13.65 3.29 -3.03
CA GLU A 57 -13.85 2.92 -1.62
C GLU A 57 -12.51 2.88 -0.87
N LEU A 58 -11.48 2.32 -1.52
CA LEU A 58 -10.14 2.26 -0.93
C LEU A 58 -9.52 3.64 -0.79
N GLN A 59 -9.70 4.51 -1.78
CA GLN A 59 -9.28 5.90 -1.69
C GLN A 59 -10.03 6.61 -0.56
N ASP A 60 -11.34 6.50 -0.50
CA ASP A 60 -12.15 7.15 0.54
C ASP A 60 -11.74 6.69 1.95
N ALA A 61 -11.56 5.38 2.16
CA ALA A 61 -11.10 4.82 3.43
C ALA A 61 -9.69 5.31 3.82
N LEU A 62 -8.78 5.44 2.85
CA LEU A 62 -7.45 6.01 3.08
C LEU A 62 -7.54 7.52 3.35
N GLU A 63 -8.37 8.25 2.64
CA GLU A 63 -8.57 9.68 2.85
C GLU A 63 -9.07 9.94 4.25
N GLU A 64 -10.10 9.22 4.69
CA GLU A 64 -10.67 9.33 6.03
C GLU A 64 -9.63 8.96 7.10
N LYS A 65 -8.91 7.85 6.91
CA LYS A 65 -7.87 7.40 7.85
C LYS A 65 -6.75 8.42 8.00
N PHE A 66 -6.33 9.05 6.91
CA PHE A 66 -5.25 10.03 6.89
C PHE A 66 -5.74 11.48 6.92
N HIS A 67 -7.04 11.72 7.11
CA HIS A 67 -7.63 13.06 7.08
C HIS A 67 -6.93 14.00 8.07
N HIS A 68 -6.60 13.50 9.25
CA HIS A 68 -5.85 14.21 10.29
C HIS A 68 -4.42 14.61 9.88
N LYS A 69 -3.82 13.96 8.87
CA LYS A 69 -2.49 14.25 8.32
C LYS A 69 -2.53 15.02 6.99
N GLY A 70 -3.72 15.32 6.47
CA GLY A 70 -3.91 15.98 5.17
C GLY A 70 -4.58 15.12 4.10
N GLY A 71 -5.11 13.94 4.47
CA GLY A 71 -5.93 13.07 3.61
C GLY A 71 -5.17 12.62 2.36
N MET A 72 -5.84 12.67 1.21
CA MET A 72 -5.23 12.29 -0.06
C MET A 72 -3.99 13.09 -0.43
N LYS A 73 -3.94 14.39 -0.11
CA LYS A 73 -2.77 15.22 -0.44
C LYS A 73 -1.50 14.67 0.21
N TYR A 74 -1.58 14.25 1.47
CA TYR A 74 -0.47 13.63 2.18
C TYR A 74 -0.08 12.27 1.57
N LEU A 75 -1.06 11.48 1.17
CA LEU A 75 -0.80 10.19 0.54
C LEU A 75 -0.10 10.33 -0.82
N TYR A 76 -0.46 11.35 -1.60
CA TYR A 76 0.23 11.69 -2.85
C TYR A 76 1.64 12.23 -2.64
N THR A 77 1.96 12.84 -1.49
CA THR A 77 3.36 13.22 -1.19
C THR A 77 4.22 12.01 -0.83
N LEU A 78 3.65 11.01 -0.15
CA LEU A 78 4.33 9.76 0.16
C LEU A 78 4.48 8.88 -1.10
N PHE A 79 3.45 8.82 -1.94
CA PHE A 79 3.36 7.95 -3.09
C PHE A 79 3.06 8.75 -4.36
N PRO A 80 4.09 9.34 -5.00
CA PRO A 80 3.90 10.18 -6.18
C PRO A 80 3.36 9.41 -7.40
N GLY A 81 3.61 8.10 -7.48
CA GLY A 81 3.10 7.21 -8.52
C GLY A 81 1.70 6.65 -8.24
N GLY A 82 1.04 7.12 -7.18
CA GLY A 82 -0.31 6.73 -6.82
C GLY A 82 -0.37 6.00 -5.48
N PRO A 83 -1.05 6.56 -4.45
CA PRO A 83 -1.05 5.99 -3.11
C PRO A 83 -1.70 4.62 -3.02
N VAL A 84 -2.71 4.37 -3.84
CA VAL A 84 -3.34 3.05 -3.89
C VAL A 84 -2.47 2.04 -4.62
N ALA A 85 -1.93 2.40 -5.79
CA ALA A 85 -1.14 1.48 -6.60
C ALA A 85 0.16 1.09 -5.90
N GLN A 86 0.95 2.09 -5.50
CA GLN A 86 2.22 1.90 -4.82
C GLN A 86 2.00 1.36 -3.39
N GLY A 87 0.98 1.84 -2.68
CA GLY A 87 0.63 1.33 -1.36
C GLY A 87 0.25 -0.15 -1.37
N CYS A 88 -0.62 -0.59 -2.30
CA CYS A 88 -0.97 -2.00 -2.44
C CYS A 88 0.25 -2.86 -2.81
N ARG A 89 1.11 -2.37 -3.72
CA ARG A 89 2.36 -3.04 -4.07
C ARG A 89 3.29 -3.20 -2.85
N LEU A 90 3.53 -2.13 -2.10
CA LEU A 90 4.31 -2.19 -0.86
C LEU A 90 3.67 -3.13 0.17
N ALA A 91 2.35 -3.20 0.23
CA ALA A 91 1.62 -4.07 1.14
C ALA A 91 1.59 -5.55 0.71
N GLY A 92 2.11 -5.89 -0.47
CA GLY A 92 2.04 -7.24 -1.04
C GLY A 92 0.64 -7.64 -1.49
N LEU A 93 -0.21 -6.66 -1.77
CA LEU A 93 -1.61 -6.85 -2.14
C LEU A 93 -1.81 -6.62 -3.64
N ARG A 94 -2.77 -7.33 -4.23
CA ARG A 94 -3.15 -7.13 -5.63
C ARG A 94 -3.92 -5.81 -5.74
N PRO A 95 -3.42 -4.81 -6.50
CA PRO A 95 -4.13 -3.55 -6.67
C PRO A 95 -5.47 -3.77 -7.41
N PRO A 96 -6.50 -2.96 -7.13
CA PRO A 96 -7.80 -3.08 -7.79
C PRO A 96 -7.69 -2.73 -9.29
N ALA A 97 -8.58 -3.32 -10.10
CA ALA A 97 -8.64 -3.06 -11.54
C ALA A 97 -8.84 -1.56 -11.80
N GLY A 98 -7.87 -0.91 -12.47
CA GLY A 98 -7.86 0.54 -12.73
C GLY A 98 -6.75 1.31 -12.01
N ALA A 99 -6.08 0.73 -11.02
CA ALA A 99 -4.92 1.34 -10.36
C ALA A 99 -3.59 1.07 -11.11
N THR A 100 -3.60 0.27 -12.18
CA THR A 100 -2.40 -0.10 -12.94
C THR A 100 -2.01 1.02 -13.90
N ASP A 101 -1.11 1.90 -13.46
CA ASP A 101 -0.37 2.75 -14.40
C ASP A 101 0.74 1.95 -15.11
N ARG A 102 0.88 2.26 -16.40
CA ARG A 102 1.77 1.64 -17.38
C ARG A 102 3.23 1.91 -17.01
N GLY A 103 3.86 1.00 -16.27
CA GLY A 103 5.28 1.18 -15.94
C GLY A 103 6.06 -0.05 -15.51
N PHE A 104 5.44 -1.23 -15.40
CA PHE A 104 6.20 -2.45 -15.16
C PHE A 104 6.69 -2.98 -16.51
N GLY A 105 7.78 -2.36 -16.98
CA GLY A 105 8.60 -2.90 -18.03
C GLY A 105 8.94 -4.35 -17.69
N SER A 106 8.73 -5.21 -18.69
CA SER A 106 9.47 -6.45 -18.83
C SER A 106 10.94 -6.17 -18.51
N VAL A 107 11.38 -6.53 -17.31
CA VAL A 107 12.78 -6.84 -17.08
C VAL A 107 12.86 -8.36 -17.12
N THR A 108 13.74 -8.80 -18.01
CA THR A 108 13.94 -10.12 -18.63
C THR A 108 13.75 -11.33 -17.73
#